data_AF-A0A139AB24-F1
#
_entry.id   AF-A0A139AB24-F1
#
_cell.length_a   1.000
_cell.length_b   1.000
_cell.length_c   1.000
_cell.angle_alpha   90.00
_cell.angle_beta   90.00
_cell.angle_gamma   90.00
#
_symmetry.space_group_name_H-M   'P 1'
#
loop_
_entity.id
_entity.type
_entity.pdbx_description
1 polymer ?
#
loop_
_entity_poly.entity_id
_entity_poly.type
_entity_poly.pdbx_seq_one_letter_code
_entity_poly.pdbx_strand_id
1 'polypeptide(L)'
;MLGRAQVLSLWNPMIFIVIWATVVHTTSIGAPLFSYLRDHLVNRGRMKQRHDANESSFWNMIAEGGDRWREFKGFAAKDFCLENVNFVEDMQSLQRLTAQRIREQSAAQFSSTDSASTSTGSFTQLGSRKAKPPSDRTARKKPPFWMGLLPKSAAKTFIPPDLLQRWRKIVAEYIDQNAPFQLNLPHQLTTQVQIAVSRGDARSREVWCRLTLSPAKMKQDVIALDCLDVVLAEVCSILYHNTYLKFVESRAPPSQKLISAGKASSSTRSTRALV
;
A
#
# COMPACT_ATOMS: atom_id res chain seq x y z
N MET A 1 -63.43 -48.79 4.62
CA MET A 1 -62.97 -47.63 5.43
C MET A 1 -61.94 -48.09 6.47
N LEU A 2 -60.71 -48.41 6.03
CA LEU A 2 -59.64 -48.98 6.87
C LEU A 2 -58.28 -48.38 6.46
N GLY A 3 -58.23 -47.05 6.31
CA GLY A 3 -57.06 -46.36 5.74
C GLY A 3 -56.58 -45.10 6.46
N ARG A 4 -57.24 -44.67 7.55
CA ARG A 4 -56.85 -43.45 8.29
C ARG A 4 -56.10 -43.72 9.60
N ALA A 5 -56.24 -44.91 10.18
CA ALA A 5 -55.59 -45.25 11.45
C ALA A 5 -54.09 -45.57 11.32
N GLN A 6 -53.61 -45.96 10.13
CA GLN A 6 -52.18 -46.24 9.91
C GLN A 6 -51.31 -44.99 9.73
N VAL A 7 -51.90 -43.83 9.38
CA VAL A 7 -51.15 -42.59 9.17
C VAL A 7 -50.64 -41.99 10.48
N LEU A 8 -51.33 -42.23 11.60
CA LEU A 8 -50.94 -41.73 12.93
C LEU A 8 -49.92 -42.63 13.63
N SER A 9 -49.75 -43.88 13.20
CA SER A 9 -48.74 -44.80 13.74
C SER A 9 -47.32 -44.52 13.21
N LEU A 10 -47.19 -43.72 12.16
CA LEU A 10 -45.91 -43.25 11.62
C LEU A 10 -45.38 -41.98 12.31
N TRP A 11 -46.16 -41.39 13.23
CA TRP A 11 -45.75 -40.25 14.04
C TRP A 11 -44.88 -40.71 15.22
N ASN A 12 -43.62 -41.06 14.92
CA ASN A 12 -42.62 -41.29 15.94
C ASN A 12 -41.86 -39.98 16.22
N PRO A 13 -42.02 -39.34 17.40
CA PRO A 13 -41.35 -38.08 17.72
C PRO A 13 -39.82 -38.19 17.67
N MET A 14 -39.26 -39.38 17.89
CA MET A 14 -37.82 -39.62 17.76
C MET A 14 -37.31 -39.39 16.34
N ILE A 15 -38.11 -39.72 15.32
CA ILE A 15 -37.72 -39.50 13.92
C ILE A 15 -37.60 -38.00 13.64
N PHE A 16 -38.50 -37.17 14.17
CA PHE A 16 -38.43 -35.71 14.01
C PHE A 16 -37.22 -35.10 14.71
N ILE A 17 -36.89 -35.58 15.92
CA ILE A 17 -35.70 -35.12 16.65
C ILE A 17 -34.43 -35.44 15.85
N VAL A 18 -34.32 -36.65 15.29
CA VAL A 18 -33.16 -37.07 14.49
C VAL A 18 -33.06 -36.26 13.18
N ILE A 19 -34.17 -36.03 12.49
CA ILE A 19 -34.19 -35.19 11.28
C ILE A 19 -33.75 -33.77 11.63
N TRP A 20 -34.29 -33.19 12.70
CA TRP A 20 -33.96 -31.84 13.12
C TRP A 20 -32.49 -31.70 13.55
N ALA A 21 -31.98 -32.63 14.34
CA ALA A 21 -30.56 -32.66 14.74
C ALA A 21 -29.64 -32.75 13.52
N THR A 22 -30.02 -33.54 12.51
CA THR A 22 -29.27 -33.67 11.25
C THR A 22 -29.29 -32.36 10.45
N VAL A 23 -30.45 -31.69 10.36
CA VAL A 23 -30.56 -30.39 9.69
C VAL A 23 -29.73 -29.32 10.39
N VAL A 24 -29.77 -29.25 11.72
CA VAL A 24 -28.98 -28.28 12.49
C VAL A 24 -27.47 -28.54 12.33
N HIS A 25 -27.05 -29.81 12.43
CA HIS A 25 -25.65 -30.18 12.31
C HIS A 25 -25.09 -29.99 10.88
N THR A 26 -25.91 -30.27 9.86
CA THR A 26 -25.50 -30.01 8.47
C THR A 26 -25.47 -28.52 8.16
N THR A 27 -26.38 -27.73 8.74
CA THR A 27 -26.40 -26.28 8.56
C THR A 27 -25.24 -25.60 9.29
N SER A 28 -24.88 -26.04 10.49
CA SER A 28 -23.79 -25.45 11.29
C SER A 28 -22.41 -25.63 10.64
N ILE A 29 -22.21 -26.72 9.88
CA ILE A 29 -20.97 -26.98 9.14
C ILE A 29 -21.06 -26.44 7.70
N GLY A 30 -22.22 -26.60 7.07
CA GLY A 30 -22.43 -26.23 5.67
C GLY A 30 -22.43 -24.72 5.44
N ALA A 31 -23.04 -23.93 6.32
CA ALA A 31 -23.14 -22.49 6.13
C ALA A 31 -21.79 -21.76 6.20
N PRO A 32 -20.89 -22.06 7.17
CA PRO A 32 -19.54 -21.48 7.17
C PRO A 32 -18.72 -21.92 5.96
N LEU A 33 -18.79 -23.20 5.58
CA LEU A 33 -18.05 -23.72 4.44
C LEU A 33 -18.53 -23.10 3.12
N PHE A 34 -19.84 -22.96 2.94
CA PHE A 34 -20.42 -22.30 1.77
C PHE A 34 -20.05 -20.81 1.72
N SER A 35 -20.09 -20.12 2.85
CA SER A 35 -19.69 -18.71 2.93
C SER A 35 -18.21 -18.54 2.57
N TYR A 36 -17.34 -19.42 3.11
CA TYR A 36 -15.92 -19.45 2.77
C TYR A 36 -15.68 -19.75 1.27
N LEU A 37 -16.34 -20.77 0.72
CA LEU A 37 -16.23 -21.14 -0.69
C LEU A 37 -16.73 -20.01 -1.62
N ARG A 38 -17.88 -19.41 -1.28
CA ARG A 38 -18.44 -18.28 -2.02
C ARG A 38 -17.49 -17.10 -2.00
N ASP A 39 -16.99 -16.72 -0.83
CA ASP A 39 -16.06 -15.60 -0.70
C ASP A 39 -14.75 -15.90 -1.42
N HIS A 40 -14.23 -17.14 -1.35
CA HIS A 40 -13.04 -17.56 -2.07
C HIS A 40 -13.24 -17.53 -3.60
N LEU A 41 -14.39 -17.99 -4.11
CA LEU A 41 -14.70 -17.99 -5.55
C LEU A 41 -14.95 -16.56 -6.09
N VAL A 42 -15.69 -15.73 -5.35
CA VAL A 42 -15.91 -14.32 -5.68
C VAL A 42 -14.60 -13.54 -5.66
N ASN A 43 -13.75 -13.77 -4.66
CA ASN A 43 -12.44 -13.15 -4.57
C ASN A 43 -11.51 -13.61 -5.69
N ARG A 44 -11.56 -14.88 -6.09
CA ARG A 44 -10.76 -15.41 -7.22
C ARG A 44 -11.20 -14.83 -8.57
N GLY A 45 -12.49 -14.64 -8.79
CA GLY A 45 -13.03 -13.99 -9.99
C GLY A 45 -12.68 -12.49 -10.05
N ARG A 46 -12.81 -11.78 -8.93
CA ARG A 46 -12.42 -10.38 -8.80
C ARG A 46 -10.91 -10.17 -9.01
N MET A 47 -10.05 -11.05 -8.48
CA MET A 47 -8.60 -10.99 -8.68
C MET A 47 -8.19 -11.03 -10.16
N LYS A 48 -8.90 -11.81 -10.99
CA LYS A 48 -8.59 -11.93 -12.41
C LYS A 48 -9.03 -10.69 -13.23
N GLN A 49 -10.14 -10.07 -12.85
CA GLN A 49 -10.64 -8.85 -13.51
C GLN A 49 -9.94 -7.57 -13.01
N ARG A 50 -9.44 -7.60 -11.77
CA ARG A 50 -8.58 -6.56 -11.17
C ARG A 50 -7.20 -6.47 -11.83
N HIS A 51 -6.77 -7.53 -12.54
CA HIS A 51 -5.46 -7.58 -13.20
C HIS A 51 -5.37 -6.63 -14.41
N ASP A 52 -6.50 -6.19 -14.97
CA ASP A 52 -6.56 -5.20 -16.06
C ASP A 52 -6.57 -3.75 -15.56
N ALA A 53 -6.90 -3.52 -14.27
CA ALA A 53 -6.68 -2.24 -13.63
C ALA A 53 -5.18 -2.11 -13.35
N ASN A 54 -4.45 -1.51 -14.28
CA ASN A 54 -3.00 -1.40 -14.17
C ASN A 54 -2.58 -0.69 -12.87
N GLU A 55 -1.79 -1.38 -12.06
CA GLU A 55 -1.12 -0.83 -10.87
C GLU A 55 -0.36 0.46 -11.19
N SER A 56 0.22 0.55 -12.39
CA SER A 56 0.88 1.77 -12.89
C SER A 56 -0.06 2.97 -12.99
N SER A 57 -1.35 2.78 -13.30
CA SER A 57 -2.33 3.86 -13.31
C SER A 57 -2.63 4.39 -11.91
N PHE A 58 -2.57 3.54 -10.89
CA PHE A 58 -2.71 3.96 -9.49
C PHE A 58 -1.52 4.81 -9.07
N TRP A 59 -0.31 4.33 -9.36
CA TRP A 59 0.92 5.07 -9.06
C TRP A 59 1.01 6.40 -9.78
N ASN A 60 0.64 6.46 -11.07
CA ASN A 60 0.62 7.71 -11.82
C ASN A 60 -0.38 8.70 -11.22
N MET A 61 -1.57 8.24 -10.83
CA MET A 61 -2.58 9.09 -10.18
C MET A 61 -2.05 9.71 -8.86
N ILE A 62 -1.38 8.91 -8.02
CA ILE A 62 -0.76 9.39 -6.78
C ILE A 62 0.37 10.38 -7.06
N ALA A 63 1.21 10.10 -8.06
CA ALA A 63 2.37 10.93 -8.39
C ALA A 63 1.97 12.28 -8.99
N GLU A 64 0.95 12.30 -9.84
CA GLU A 64 0.45 13.51 -10.51
C GLU A 64 -0.32 14.43 -9.55
N GLY A 65 -1.03 13.87 -8.56
CA GLY A 65 -1.76 14.66 -7.56
C GLY A 65 -2.88 15.55 -8.12
N GLY A 66 -3.41 15.24 -9.31
CA GLY A 66 -4.42 16.03 -10.02
C GLY A 66 -5.88 15.76 -9.61
N ASP A 67 -6.83 16.12 -10.48
CA ASP A 67 -8.26 15.99 -10.22
C ASP A 67 -8.67 14.54 -9.94
N ARG A 68 -8.08 13.57 -10.65
CA ARG A 68 -8.35 12.14 -10.44
C ARG A 68 -7.95 11.68 -9.03
N TRP A 69 -6.85 12.21 -8.50
CA TRP A 69 -6.45 11.94 -7.11
C TRP A 69 -7.47 12.55 -6.15
N ARG A 70 -7.90 13.81 -6.36
CA ARG A 70 -8.92 14.48 -5.53
C ARG A 70 -10.25 13.73 -5.51
N GLU A 71 -10.69 13.24 -6.65
CA GLU A 71 -11.89 12.39 -6.76
C GLU A 71 -11.73 11.07 -6.01
N PHE A 72 -10.56 10.44 -6.13
CA PHE A 72 -10.23 9.25 -5.36
C PHE A 72 -10.25 9.51 -3.85
N LYS A 73 -9.77 10.68 -3.38
CA LYS A 73 -9.88 11.06 -1.95
C LYS A 73 -11.33 11.17 -1.51
N GLY A 74 -12.18 11.81 -2.31
CA GLY A 74 -13.61 11.90 -2.05
C GLY A 74 -14.30 10.54 -2.01
N PHE A 75 -13.81 9.58 -2.80
CA PHE A 75 -14.26 8.19 -2.73
C PHE A 75 -13.74 7.48 -1.47
N ALA A 76 -12.45 7.60 -1.15
CA ALA A 76 -11.83 7.02 0.04
C ALA A 76 -12.46 7.51 1.35
N ALA A 77 -12.88 8.78 1.40
CA ALA A 77 -13.60 9.34 2.55
C ALA A 77 -14.95 8.63 2.79
N LYS A 78 -15.64 8.18 1.73
CA LYS A 78 -16.89 7.41 1.84
C LYS A 78 -16.66 5.98 2.33
N ASP A 79 -15.50 5.41 2.01
CA ASP A 79 -15.08 4.08 2.46
C ASP A 79 -14.40 4.09 3.83
N PHE A 80 -14.43 5.23 4.56
CA PHE A 80 -13.78 5.42 5.86
C PHE A 80 -12.30 5.04 5.87
N CYS A 81 -11.58 5.32 4.78
CA CYS A 81 -10.15 5.04 4.64
C CYS A 81 -9.33 6.29 4.32
N LEU A 82 -9.76 7.45 4.83
CA LEU A 82 -9.16 8.75 4.56
C LEU A 82 -7.78 8.90 5.21
N GLU A 83 -7.57 8.26 6.37
CA GLU A 83 -6.31 8.23 7.10
C GLU A 83 -5.15 7.69 6.24
N ASN A 84 -5.40 6.64 5.46
CA ASN A 84 -4.41 6.07 4.55
C ASN A 84 -4.03 7.06 3.44
N VAL A 85 -5.01 7.80 2.93
CA VAL A 85 -4.79 8.82 1.88
C VAL A 85 -4.00 10.01 2.44
N ASN A 86 -4.40 10.52 3.60
CA ASN A 86 -3.74 11.65 4.25
C ASN A 86 -2.28 11.30 4.60
N PHE A 87 -2.04 10.08 5.10
CA PHE A 87 -0.68 9.59 5.35
C PHE A 87 0.19 9.62 4.09
N VAL A 88 -0.32 9.16 2.94
CA VAL A 88 0.41 9.21 1.67
C VAL A 88 0.75 10.65 1.27
N GLU A 89 -0.19 11.60 1.46
CA GLU A 89 0.05 13.02 1.15
C GLU A 89 1.11 13.65 2.07
N ASP A 90 1.04 13.37 3.37
CA ASP A 90 2.02 13.86 4.35
C ASP A 90 3.41 13.29 4.08
N MET A 91 3.49 12.00 3.71
CA MET A 91 4.75 11.37 3.31
C MET A 91 5.33 11.98 2.03
N GLN A 92 4.51 12.22 1.00
CA GLN A 92 4.97 12.91 -0.20
C GLN A 92 5.46 14.33 0.11
N SER A 93 4.75 15.05 0.98
CA SER A 93 5.12 16.39 1.43
C SER A 93 6.48 16.37 2.12
N LEU A 94 6.68 15.43 3.06
CA LEU A 94 7.95 15.23 3.75
C LEU A 94 9.10 14.89 2.79
N GLN A 95 8.88 13.99 1.82
CA GLN A 95 9.88 13.63 0.82
C GLN A 95 10.26 14.82 -0.08
N ARG A 96 9.28 15.61 -0.55
CA ARG A 96 9.53 16.81 -1.37
C ARG A 96 10.35 17.85 -0.60
N LEU A 97 9.97 18.12 0.65
CA LEU A 97 10.70 19.04 1.52
C LEU A 97 12.13 18.55 1.78
N THR A 98 12.29 17.24 2.02
CA THR A 98 13.60 16.63 2.23
C THR A 98 14.49 16.77 0.99
N ALA A 99 13.96 16.46 -0.19
CA ALA A 99 14.67 16.62 -1.45
C ALA A 99 15.05 18.09 -1.71
N GLN A 100 14.16 19.04 -1.41
CA GLN A 100 14.44 20.47 -1.54
C GLN A 100 15.58 20.90 -0.62
N ARG A 101 15.51 20.58 0.68
CA ARG A 101 16.54 20.96 1.66
C ARG A 101 17.91 20.39 1.32
N ILE A 102 17.97 19.14 0.87
CA ILE A 102 19.24 18.51 0.46
C ILE A 102 19.84 19.24 -0.74
N ARG A 103 19.02 19.69 -1.70
CA ARG A 103 19.49 20.49 -2.85
C ARG A 103 20.01 21.85 -2.40
N GLU A 104 19.30 22.55 -1.52
CA GLU A 104 19.71 23.84 -0.96
C GLU A 104 21.06 23.73 -0.23
N GLN A 105 21.23 22.72 0.62
CA GLN A 105 22.49 22.46 1.32
C GLN A 105 23.64 22.13 0.38
N SER A 106 23.36 21.32 -0.65
CA SER A 106 24.37 20.98 -1.66
C SER A 106 24.81 22.22 -2.44
N ALA A 107 23.86 23.09 -2.83
CA ALA A 107 24.17 24.34 -3.55
C ALA A 107 25.01 25.31 -2.70
N ALA A 108 24.72 25.43 -1.40
CA ALA A 108 25.48 26.29 -0.49
C ALA A 108 26.94 25.84 -0.30
N GLN A 109 27.23 24.53 -0.35
CA GLN A 109 28.60 24.03 -0.23
C GLN A 109 29.46 24.36 -1.45
N PHE A 110 28.90 24.33 -2.66
CA PHE A 110 29.64 24.68 -3.87
C PHE A 110 29.89 26.19 -4.00
N SER A 111 29.01 27.03 -3.48
CA SER A 111 29.19 28.50 -3.54
C SER A 111 30.35 29.02 -2.68
N SER A 112 30.81 28.25 -1.69
CA SER A 112 31.88 28.68 -0.76
C SER A 112 33.30 28.30 -1.23
N THR A 113 33.46 27.69 -2.41
CA THR A 113 34.77 27.25 -2.93
C THR A 113 35.29 28.06 -4.12
N ASP A 114 34.52 29.02 -4.64
CA ASP A 114 34.97 29.89 -5.73
C ASP A 114 35.52 31.21 -5.20
N SER A 115 36.75 31.15 -4.70
CA SER A 115 37.67 32.28 -4.68
C SER A 115 39.08 31.76 -4.94
N ALA A 116 39.60 32.09 -6.13
CA ALA A 116 40.88 31.73 -6.74
C ALA A 116 40.99 30.25 -7.18
N SER A 117 40.92 29.94 -8.48
CA SER A 117 42.02 30.25 -9.41
C SER A 117 41.55 30.15 -10.86
N THR A 118 41.71 31.25 -11.60
CA THR A 118 41.64 31.28 -13.05
C THR A 118 42.82 30.48 -13.63
N SER A 119 42.57 29.33 -14.26
CA SER A 119 43.50 28.79 -15.26
C SER A 119 42.75 28.34 -16.51
N THR A 120 43.00 29.11 -17.55
CA THR A 120 42.53 28.94 -18.92
C THR A 120 43.08 27.64 -19.49
N GLY A 121 42.22 26.64 -19.67
CA GLY A 121 42.55 25.37 -20.30
C GLY A 121 41.51 25.00 -21.35
N SER A 122 41.72 25.46 -22.58
CA SER A 122 40.98 25.05 -23.77
C SER A 122 41.19 23.56 -24.02
N PHE A 123 40.14 22.74 -23.90
CA PHE A 123 40.14 21.36 -24.38
C PHE A 123 38.91 21.08 -25.25
N THR A 124 39.18 20.96 -26.54
CA THR A 124 38.28 20.45 -27.57
C THR A 124 38.11 18.94 -27.48
N GLN A 125 36.89 18.49 -27.80
CA GLN A 125 36.60 17.47 -28.84
C GLN A 125 35.67 16.33 -28.39
N LEU A 126 34.42 16.50 -28.84
CA LEU A 126 33.44 15.53 -29.32
C LEU A 126 33.93 14.08 -29.45
N GLY A 127 33.27 13.19 -28.72
CA GLY A 127 33.22 11.75 -28.98
C GLY A 127 31.79 11.23 -28.90
N SER A 128 31.02 11.38 -29.98
CA SER A 128 29.69 10.78 -30.14
C SER A 128 29.80 9.26 -30.19
N ARG A 129 29.66 8.60 -29.03
CA ARG A 129 29.48 7.14 -28.96
C ARG A 129 28.01 6.79 -29.24
N LYS A 130 27.80 6.18 -30.40
CA LYS A 130 26.55 5.59 -30.88
C LYS A 130 26.03 4.59 -29.83
N ALA A 131 24.96 4.95 -29.14
CA ALA A 131 24.35 4.13 -28.11
C ALA A 131 23.72 2.88 -28.73
N LYS A 132 24.19 1.71 -28.29
CA LYS A 132 23.66 0.39 -28.63
C LYS A 132 22.24 0.26 -28.03
N PRO A 133 21.20 -0.12 -28.79
CA PRO A 133 19.87 -0.30 -28.24
C PRO A 133 19.90 -1.44 -27.21
N PRO A 134 19.37 -1.24 -25.99
CA PRO A 134 19.38 -2.28 -24.98
C PRO A 134 18.42 -3.39 -25.39
N SER A 135 19.00 -4.58 -25.58
CA SER A 135 18.35 -5.88 -25.66
C SER A 135 17.23 -6.02 -24.61
N ASP A 136 16.10 -6.59 -25.07
CA ASP A 136 14.93 -7.02 -24.32
C ASP A 136 15.33 -7.75 -23.02
N ARG A 137 15.48 -6.97 -21.96
CA ARG A 137 15.69 -7.46 -20.61
C ARG A 137 14.33 -7.49 -19.94
N THR A 138 13.94 -8.71 -19.53
CA THR A 138 13.13 -9.03 -18.35
C THR A 138 12.50 -7.81 -17.71
N ALA A 139 11.17 -7.66 -17.84
CA ALA A 139 10.38 -6.56 -17.30
C ALA A 139 10.88 -6.15 -15.90
N ARG A 140 11.81 -5.20 -15.87
CA ARG A 140 12.39 -4.70 -14.63
C ARG A 140 11.24 -3.93 -14.01
N LYS A 141 10.71 -4.46 -12.90
CA LYS A 141 9.72 -3.78 -12.07
C LYS A 141 10.22 -2.35 -11.91
N LYS A 142 9.51 -1.39 -12.50
CA LYS A 142 9.87 0.02 -12.38
C LYS A 142 9.96 0.30 -10.88
N PRO A 143 11.04 0.95 -10.41
CA PRO A 143 11.12 1.31 -9.00
C PRO A 143 9.87 2.12 -8.64
N PRO A 144 9.35 1.97 -7.42
CA PRO A 144 8.17 2.70 -7.00
C PRO A 144 8.40 4.21 -7.19
N PHE A 145 7.32 4.96 -7.49
CA PHE A 145 7.45 6.34 -7.99
C PHE A 145 8.20 7.27 -7.02
N TRP A 146 8.19 6.98 -5.73
CA TRP A 146 8.88 7.76 -4.69
C TRP A 146 10.39 7.50 -4.64
N MET A 147 10.87 6.35 -5.12
CA MET A 147 12.29 5.97 -5.03
C MET A 147 13.20 6.87 -5.88
N GLY A 148 12.63 7.63 -6.82
CA GLY A 148 13.35 8.60 -7.65
C GLY A 148 13.36 10.04 -7.11
N LEU A 149 12.63 10.33 -6.03
CA LEU A 149 12.47 11.70 -5.53
C LEU A 149 13.69 12.19 -4.74
N LEU A 150 14.37 11.28 -4.04
CA LEU A 150 15.56 11.61 -3.27
C LEU A 150 16.81 11.50 -4.16
N PRO A 151 17.69 12.52 -4.16
CA PRO A 151 18.97 12.42 -4.87
C PRO A 151 19.81 11.30 -4.24
N LYS A 152 20.66 10.62 -5.03
CA LYS A 152 21.54 9.55 -4.53
C LYS A 152 22.47 10.00 -3.38
N SER A 153 22.73 11.31 -3.28
CA SER A 153 23.49 11.94 -2.20
C SER A 153 22.72 12.01 -0.88
N ALA A 154 21.39 11.87 -0.89
CA ALA A 154 20.53 11.96 0.29
C ALA A 154 20.93 10.97 1.39
N ALA A 155 21.35 9.75 1.00
CA ALA A 155 21.80 8.73 1.94
C ALA A 155 23.08 9.11 2.73
N LYS A 156 23.78 10.17 2.32
CA LYS A 156 25.02 10.65 2.97
C LYS A 156 24.87 12.03 3.61
N THR A 157 23.73 12.69 3.43
CA THR A 157 23.53 14.06 3.91
C THR A 157 22.86 14.04 5.28
N PHE A 158 23.25 14.97 6.14
CA PHE A 158 22.61 15.14 7.45
C PHE A 158 21.16 15.59 7.24
N ILE A 159 20.21 14.94 7.88
CA ILE A 159 18.79 15.30 7.76
C ILE A 159 18.53 16.50 8.69
N PRO A 160 18.04 17.64 8.16
CA PRO A 160 17.67 18.80 8.95
C PRO A 160 16.75 18.46 10.15
N PRO A 161 16.96 19.09 11.32
CA PRO A 161 16.20 18.77 12.54
C PRO A 161 14.69 19.10 12.42
N ASP A 162 14.32 20.09 11.62
CA ASP A 162 12.93 20.42 11.30
C ASP A 162 12.22 19.28 10.56
N LEU A 163 12.91 18.57 9.66
CA LEU A 163 12.37 17.42 8.97
C LEU A 163 12.23 16.21 9.88
N LEU A 164 13.19 15.99 10.80
CA LEU A 164 13.07 14.96 11.84
C LEU A 164 11.87 15.22 12.74
N GLN A 165 11.60 16.48 13.09
CA GLN A 165 10.41 16.83 13.88
C GLN A 165 9.11 16.51 13.13
N ARG A 166 9.04 16.84 11.83
CA ARG A 166 7.88 16.48 10.98
C ARG A 166 7.71 14.97 10.86
N TRP A 167 8.81 14.24 10.71
CA TRP A 167 8.81 12.78 10.70
C TRP A 167 8.23 12.21 12.00
N ARG A 168 8.69 12.69 13.17
CA ARG A 168 8.15 12.27 14.48
C ARG A 168 6.66 12.58 14.59
N LYS A 169 6.24 13.73 14.06
CA LYS A 169 4.83 14.12 14.04
C LYS A 169 3.98 13.11 13.24
N ILE A 170 4.44 12.70 12.05
CA ILE A 170 3.74 11.68 11.24
C ILE A 170 3.65 10.34 12.01
N VAL A 171 4.72 9.90 12.65
CA VAL A 171 4.70 8.67 13.45
C VAL A 171 3.65 8.76 14.57
N ALA A 172 3.61 9.87 15.30
CA ALA A 172 2.66 10.08 16.39
C ALA A 172 1.20 10.19 15.89
N GLU A 173 0.99 10.78 14.71
CA GLU A 173 -0.35 10.99 14.15
C GLU A 173 -0.96 9.73 13.51
N TYR A 174 -0.12 8.82 12.99
CA TYR A 174 -0.58 7.69 12.17
C TYR A 174 -0.17 6.29 12.64
N ILE A 175 0.95 6.14 13.36
CA ILE A 175 1.56 4.81 13.62
C ILE A 175 1.46 4.42 15.10
N ASP A 176 1.49 5.40 16.01
CA ASP A 176 1.42 5.12 17.44
C ASP A 176 0.14 4.37 17.85
N GLN A 177 0.21 3.62 18.95
CA GLN A 177 -0.91 2.77 19.41
C GLN A 177 -2.18 3.58 19.74
N ASN A 178 -2.01 4.87 20.06
CA ASN A 178 -3.07 5.82 20.37
C ASN A 178 -3.14 6.96 19.35
N ALA A 179 -2.63 6.73 18.14
CA ALA A 179 -2.64 7.71 17.07
C ALA A 179 -4.09 8.08 16.70
N PRO A 180 -4.43 9.37 16.52
CA PRO A 180 -5.78 9.79 16.14
C PRO A 180 -6.20 9.26 14.77
N PHE A 181 -5.22 9.05 13.88
CA PHE A 181 -5.42 8.52 12.53
C PHE A 181 -4.67 7.19 12.36
N GLN A 182 -4.78 6.31 13.36
CA GLN A 182 -4.07 5.04 13.39
C GLN A 182 -4.31 4.22 12.10
N LEU A 183 -3.22 3.90 11.42
CA LEU A 183 -3.24 3.08 10.22
C LEU A 183 -3.44 1.60 10.58
N ASN A 184 -4.20 0.89 9.74
CA ASN A 184 -4.41 -0.55 9.89
C ASN A 184 -3.18 -1.34 9.36
N LEU A 185 -2.07 -1.23 10.07
CA LEU A 185 -0.80 -1.88 9.73
C LEU A 185 -0.61 -3.19 10.50
N PRO A 186 0.13 -4.17 9.95
CA PRO A 186 0.55 -5.35 10.69
C PRO A 186 1.32 -4.98 11.95
N HIS A 187 1.02 -5.63 13.08
CA HIS A 187 1.65 -5.35 14.38
C HIS A 187 3.18 -5.44 14.36
N GLN A 188 3.74 -6.31 13.52
CA GLN A 188 5.19 -6.42 13.34
C GLN A 188 5.80 -5.14 12.78
N LEU A 189 5.12 -4.50 11.82
CA LEU A 189 5.61 -3.28 11.18
C LEU A 189 5.51 -2.08 12.13
N THR A 190 4.41 -1.94 12.87
CA THR A 190 4.26 -0.88 13.88
C THR A 190 5.33 -1.01 14.96
N THR A 191 5.62 -2.23 15.41
CA THR A 191 6.66 -2.50 16.42
C THR A 191 8.06 -2.16 15.89
N GLN A 192 8.37 -2.52 14.65
CA GLN A 192 9.65 -2.18 14.03
C GLN A 192 9.87 -0.67 13.92
N VAL A 193 8.84 0.08 13.51
CA VAL A 193 8.89 1.54 13.44
C VAL A 193 9.08 2.14 14.84
N GLN A 194 8.32 1.68 15.85
CA GLN A 194 8.47 2.15 17.23
C GLN A 194 9.86 1.86 17.81
N ILE A 195 10.44 0.69 17.51
CA ILE A 195 11.82 0.36 17.89
C ILE A 195 12.81 1.30 17.18
N ALA A 196 12.60 1.61 15.90
CA ALA A 196 13.46 2.53 15.16
C ALA A 196 13.40 3.95 15.74
N VAL A 197 12.19 4.44 16.07
CA VAL A 197 11.94 5.75 16.70
C VAL A 197 12.63 5.84 18.06
N SER A 198 12.37 4.88 18.95
CA SER A 198 12.93 4.86 20.30
C SER A 198 14.45 4.72 20.33
N ARG A 199 15.04 3.95 19.40
CA ARG A 199 16.51 3.86 19.23
C ARG A 199 17.12 5.15 18.69
N GLY A 200 16.40 5.87 17.83
CA GLY A 200 16.79 7.20 17.37
C GLY A 200 16.83 8.21 18.53
N ASP A 201 15.85 8.16 19.42
CA ASP A 201 15.75 9.05 20.59
C ASP A 201 16.80 8.74 21.69
N ALA A 202 17.09 7.47 21.94
CA ALA A 202 18.05 7.06 22.96
C ALA A 202 19.48 7.52 22.67
N ARG A 203 19.92 7.50 21.39
CA ARG A 203 21.24 8.03 21.01
C ARG A 203 21.25 9.53 20.73
N SER A 204 20.12 10.13 20.36
CA SER A 204 20.02 11.60 20.24
C SER A 204 20.21 12.30 21.58
N ARG A 205 19.74 11.75 22.70
CA ARG A 205 19.88 12.41 24.01
C ARG A 205 21.28 12.30 24.63
N GLU A 206 22.01 11.20 24.44
CA GLU A 206 23.37 11.05 25.01
C GLU A 206 24.48 11.63 24.13
N VAL A 207 24.28 11.78 22.82
CA VAL A 207 25.33 12.26 21.91
C VAL A 207 25.35 13.77 21.75
N TRP A 208 24.22 14.46 21.96
CA TRP A 208 24.16 15.92 21.85
C TRP A 208 24.89 16.67 22.97
N CYS A 209 25.10 16.05 24.15
CA CYS A 209 25.86 16.68 25.23
C CYS A 209 27.35 16.32 25.28
N ARG A 210 27.90 15.49 24.37
CA ARG A 210 29.31 15.06 24.51
C ARG A 210 30.20 15.00 23.28
N LEU A 211 29.75 15.27 22.06
CA LEU A 211 30.65 15.13 20.90
C LEU A 211 30.44 16.22 19.84
N THR A 212 31.02 17.39 20.09
CA THR A 212 31.83 18.05 19.07
C THR A 212 32.96 17.08 18.68
N LEU A 213 33.11 16.79 17.38
CA LEU A 213 34.20 16.03 16.74
C LEU A 213 34.08 14.48 16.75
N SER A 214 33.27 13.91 15.84
CA SER A 214 33.67 12.70 15.08
C SER A 214 32.67 12.36 13.96
N PRO A 215 33.10 12.12 12.71
CA PRO A 215 32.22 11.80 11.57
C PRO A 215 31.65 10.37 11.56
N ALA A 216 31.95 9.53 12.56
CA ALA A 216 31.62 8.10 12.52
C ALA A 216 30.17 7.72 12.92
N LYS A 217 29.31 8.68 13.28
CA LYS A 217 27.95 8.42 13.79
C LYS A 217 26.79 8.71 12.82
N MET A 218 27.10 9.00 11.56
CA MET A 218 26.14 9.52 10.57
C MET A 218 25.18 8.47 9.93
N LYS A 219 25.17 7.21 10.39
CA LYS A 219 24.40 6.11 9.75
C LYS A 219 22.99 5.91 10.29
N GLN A 220 22.60 6.54 11.39
CA GLN A 220 21.38 6.15 12.12
C GLN A 220 20.12 6.87 11.63
N ASP A 221 20.22 8.10 11.16
CA ASP A 221 19.07 8.85 10.63
C ASP A 221 18.59 8.31 9.27
N VAL A 222 19.47 7.63 8.53
CA VAL A 222 19.15 6.96 7.26
C VAL A 222 18.18 5.77 7.49
N ILE A 223 18.32 5.06 8.62
CA ILE A 223 17.50 3.88 8.94
C ILE A 223 16.04 4.28 9.21
N ALA A 224 15.80 5.48 9.72
CA ALA A 224 14.45 5.95 10.08
C ALA A 224 13.57 6.28 8.86
N LEU A 225 14.18 6.76 7.76
CA LEU A 225 13.45 6.99 6.50
C LEU A 225 13.13 5.68 5.78
N ASP A 226 14.06 4.71 5.78
CA ASP A 226 13.86 3.41 5.15
C ASP A 226 12.65 2.67 5.76
N CYS A 227 12.44 2.79 7.09
CA CYS A 227 11.27 2.19 7.75
C CYS A 227 9.94 2.80 7.29
N LEU A 228 9.87 4.11 7.08
CA LEU A 228 8.63 4.74 6.60
C LEU A 228 8.35 4.44 5.13
N ASP A 229 9.36 4.20 4.31
CA ASP A 229 9.15 3.77 2.92
C ASP A 229 8.48 2.38 2.86
N VAL A 230 8.81 1.50 3.81
CA VAL A 230 8.11 0.20 3.95
C VAL A 230 6.66 0.41 4.38
N VAL A 231 6.40 1.30 5.33
CA VAL A 231 5.03 1.65 5.74
C VAL A 231 4.24 2.26 4.57
N LEU A 232 4.85 3.17 3.82
CA LEU A 232 4.25 3.80 2.64
C LEU A 232 3.89 2.76 1.58
N ALA A 233 4.78 1.80 1.32
CA ALA A 233 4.51 0.72 0.38
C ALA A 233 3.31 -0.13 0.83
N GLU A 234 3.24 -0.46 2.12
CA GLU A 234 2.14 -1.25 2.70
C GLU A 234 0.81 -0.49 2.64
N VAL A 235 0.78 0.78 3.05
CA VAL A 235 -0.42 1.64 2.98
C VAL A 235 -0.91 1.78 1.54
N CYS A 236 0.01 1.97 0.60
CA CYS A 236 -0.35 2.06 -0.81
C CYS A 236 -0.89 0.72 -1.36
N SER A 237 -0.35 -0.42 -0.92
CA SER A 237 -0.88 -1.75 -1.24
C SER A 237 -2.31 -1.93 -0.72
N ILE A 238 -2.56 -1.52 0.52
CA ILE A 238 -3.90 -1.51 1.15
C ILE A 238 -4.86 -0.64 0.33
N LEU A 239 -4.48 0.61 0.04
CA LEU A 239 -5.29 1.53 -0.76
C LEU A 239 -5.58 0.98 -2.16
N TYR A 240 -4.58 0.38 -2.80
CA TYR A 240 -4.73 -0.21 -4.12
C TYR A 240 -5.77 -1.33 -4.09
N HIS A 241 -5.56 -2.34 -3.23
CA HIS A 241 -6.39 -3.55 -3.23
C HIS A 241 -7.80 -3.34 -2.68
N ASN A 242 -7.96 -2.45 -1.69
CA ASN A 242 -9.22 -2.29 -0.96
C ASN A 242 -10.08 -1.15 -1.49
N THR A 243 -9.46 -0.05 -1.97
CA THR A 243 -10.19 1.18 -2.30
C THR A 243 -10.11 1.51 -3.78
N TYR A 244 -8.91 1.51 -4.37
CA TYR A 244 -8.71 1.92 -5.77
C TYR A 244 -9.44 1.01 -6.76
N LEU A 245 -9.39 -0.31 -6.56
CA LEU A 245 -10.07 -1.24 -7.46
C LEU A 245 -11.59 -1.06 -7.44
N LYS A 246 -12.18 -0.76 -6.27
CA LYS A 246 -13.60 -0.40 -6.15
C LYS A 246 -13.90 0.95 -6.81
N PHE A 247 -13.01 1.93 -6.65
CA PHE A 247 -13.14 3.23 -7.29
C PHE A 247 -13.17 3.09 -8.83
N VAL A 248 -12.27 2.30 -9.41
CA VAL A 248 -12.26 2.01 -10.85
C VAL A 248 -13.54 1.29 -11.28
N GLU A 249 -13.99 0.28 -10.53
CA GLU A 249 -15.23 -0.46 -10.80
C GLU A 249 -16.47 0.45 -10.73
N SER A 250 -16.50 1.39 -9.78
CA SER A 250 -17.61 2.35 -9.63
C SER A 250 -17.79 3.22 -10.88
N ARG A 251 -16.68 3.55 -11.55
CA ARG A 251 -16.60 4.39 -12.75
C ARG A 251 -16.78 3.65 -14.06
N ALA A 252 -16.79 2.32 -14.05
CA ALA A 252 -17.00 1.54 -15.27
C ALA A 252 -18.38 1.87 -15.88
N PRO A 253 -18.46 2.07 -17.20
CA PRO A 253 -19.73 2.36 -17.87
C PRO A 253 -20.74 1.21 -17.63
N PRO A 254 -22.05 1.49 -17.56
CA PRO A 254 -23.08 0.48 -17.25
C PRO A 254 -23.05 -0.73 -18.19
N SER A 255 -22.68 -0.52 -19.45
CA SER A 255 -22.54 -1.57 -20.47
C SER A 255 -21.50 -2.63 -20.11
N GLN A 256 -20.44 -2.28 -19.36
CA GLN A 256 -19.43 -3.24 -18.89
C GLN A 256 -19.85 -3.96 -17.61
N LYS A 257 -20.71 -3.35 -16.79
CA LYS A 257 -21.21 -3.97 -15.53
C LYS A 257 -22.13 -5.16 -15.79
N LEU A 258 -22.86 -5.19 -16.91
CA LEU A 258 -23.72 -6.31 -17.28
C LEU A 258 -22.94 -7.56 -17.70
N ILE A 259 -21.76 -7.39 -18.32
CA ILE A 259 -20.93 -8.50 -18.81
C ILE A 259 -20.21 -9.21 -17.65
N SER A 260 -19.81 -8.47 -16.61
CA SER A 260 -19.21 -9.08 -15.41
C SER A 260 -20.23 -9.84 -14.56
N ALA A 261 -21.47 -9.34 -14.46
CA ALA A 261 -22.56 -10.04 -13.78
C ALA A 261 -23.01 -11.31 -14.52
N GLY A 262 -23.04 -11.29 -15.86
CA GLY A 262 -23.46 -12.43 -16.69
C GLY A 262 -22.54 -13.66 -16.61
N LYS A 263 -21.21 -13.45 -16.53
CA LYS A 263 -20.21 -14.54 -16.45
C LYS A 263 -20.28 -15.34 -15.15
N ALA A 264 -20.81 -14.78 -14.06
CA ALA A 264 -21.00 -15.52 -12.81
C ALA A 264 -22.22 -16.46 -12.88
N SER A 265 -23.20 -16.19 -13.76
CA SER A 265 -24.44 -16.98 -13.86
C SER A 265 -24.39 -18.14 -14.87
N SER A 266 -23.39 -18.20 -15.74
CA SER A 266 -23.31 -19.20 -16.81
C SER A 266 -22.67 -20.55 -16.40
N SER A 267 -22.33 -20.74 -15.13
CA SER A 267 -21.65 -21.97 -14.65
C SER A 267 -22.55 -23.04 -14.02
N THR A 268 -23.87 -22.84 -13.96
CA THR A 268 -24.79 -23.73 -13.20
C THR A 268 -25.82 -24.49 -14.06
N ARG A 269 -25.64 -24.60 -15.38
CA ARG A 269 -26.60 -25.34 -16.22
C ARG A 269 -25.94 -26.34 -17.16
N SER A 270 -25.43 -27.44 -16.60
CA SER A 270 -25.15 -28.67 -17.36
C SER A 270 -25.28 -29.90 -16.47
N THR A 271 -26.51 -30.22 -16.06
CA THR A 271 -26.86 -31.53 -15.48
C THR A 271 -28.30 -31.88 -15.87
N ARG A 272 -28.45 -32.37 -17.10
CA ARG A 272 -29.57 -33.15 -17.68
C ARG A 272 -29.09 -33.51 -19.09
N ALA A 273 -29.11 -34.74 -19.58
CA ALA A 273 -29.82 -35.93 -19.19
C ALA A 273 -29.03 -37.16 -19.69
N LEU A 274 -28.99 -38.23 -18.91
CA LEU A 274 -28.89 -39.58 -19.46
C LEU A 274 -30.09 -40.35 -18.95
N VAL A 275 -30.91 -40.74 -19.92
CA VAL A 275 -31.97 -41.75 -19.83
C VAL A 275 -31.31 -43.12 -19.74
#